data_AF-A0A536VUN7-F1
#
_entry.id   AF-A0A536VUN7-F1
#
_cell.length_a   1.000
_cell.length_b   1.000
_cell.length_c   1.000
_cell.angle_alpha   90.00
_cell.angle_beta   90.00
_cell.angle_gamma   90.00
#
_symmetry.space_group_name_H-M   'P 1'
#
loop_
_entity.id
_entity.type
_entity.pdbx_description
1 polymer ?
#
loop_
_entity_poly.entity_id
_entity_poly.type
_entity_poly.pdbx_seq_one_letter_code
_entity_poly.pdbx_strand_id
1 'polypeptide(L)'
;REAEVLRRIALANRGPLANDALVRLFTEIISACRALEQPLSVAYLGPQGTFSEMALGKQFGANVEAQPCASIDDVFRAAETGAAQYAVVPVENSSDGAIGRTLDLLLTTPLKICAEVVLRVQQNLMAKRPS
;
A
#
# COMPACT_ATOMS: atom_id res chain seq x y z
N ARG A 1 -4.36 12.16 8.35
CA ARG A 1 -3.44 13.07 9.07
C ARG A 1 -2.06 13.12 8.42
N GLU A 2 -1.42 11.98 8.18
CA GLU A 2 -0.09 11.91 7.54
C GLU A 2 -0.09 12.37 6.08
N ALA A 3 -1.10 11.99 5.28
CA ALA A 3 -1.24 12.45 3.90
C ALA A 3 -1.24 13.99 3.78
N GLU A 4 -1.86 14.69 4.75
CA GLU A 4 -1.86 16.15 4.80
C GLU A 4 -0.49 16.72 5.16
N VAL A 5 0.27 16.06 6.05
CA VAL A 5 1.67 16.43 6.36
C VAL A 5 2.54 16.27 5.12
N LEU A 6 2.48 15.12 4.44
CA LEU A 6 3.23 14.87 3.22
C LEU A 6 2.88 15.86 2.10
N ARG A 7 1.60 16.20 1.96
CA ARG A 7 1.13 17.23 1.02
C ARG A 7 1.72 18.60 1.33
N ARG A 8 1.73 19.01 2.60
CA ARG A 8 2.33 20.28 3.03
C ARG A 8 3.82 20.33 2.76
N ILE A 9 4.54 19.23 3.04
CA ILE A 9 5.98 19.10 2.74
C ILE A 9 6.23 19.27 1.24
N ALA A 10 5.47 18.58 0.40
CA ALA A 10 5.59 18.69 -1.06
C ALA A 10 5.27 20.11 -1.58
N LEU A 11 4.27 20.79 -1.00
CA LEU A 11 3.93 22.17 -1.36
C LEU A 11 4.98 23.19 -0.92
N ALA A 12 5.66 22.93 0.22
CA ALA A 12 6.72 23.79 0.74
C ALA A 12 8.07 23.55 0.04
N ASN A 13 8.21 22.48 -0.73
CA ASN A 13 9.45 22.13 -1.38
C ASN A 13 9.84 23.14 -2.47
N ARG A 14 11.05 23.70 -2.36
CA ARG A 14 11.64 24.63 -3.33
C ARG A 14 12.76 23.99 -4.16
N GLY A 15 12.92 22.66 -4.05
CA GLY A 15 14.03 21.93 -4.63
C GLY A 15 15.30 21.99 -3.77
N PRO A 16 16.42 21.42 -4.24
CA PRO A 16 16.59 20.76 -5.54
C PRO A 16 15.98 19.34 -5.61
N LEU A 17 15.57 18.77 -4.46
CA LEU A 17 14.97 17.44 -4.41
C LEU A 17 13.59 17.44 -5.07
N ALA A 18 13.29 16.36 -5.79
CA ALA A 18 11.95 16.14 -6.34
C ALA A 18 10.94 15.83 -5.21
N ASN A 19 9.67 16.19 -5.43
CA ASN A 19 8.60 15.97 -4.45
C ASN A 19 8.40 14.49 -4.11
N ASP A 20 8.56 13.60 -5.09
CA ASP A 20 8.43 12.16 -4.88
C ASP A 20 9.53 11.61 -3.95
N ALA A 21 10.76 12.09 -4.09
CA ALA A 21 11.88 11.75 -3.23
C ALA A 21 11.63 12.23 -1.80
N LEU A 22 11.16 13.47 -1.61
CA LEU A 22 10.81 13.99 -0.28
C LEU A 22 9.68 13.18 0.36
N VAL A 23 8.59 12.94 -0.37
CA VAL A 23 7.46 12.15 0.14
C VAL A 23 7.94 10.77 0.57
N ARG A 24 8.76 10.08 -0.24
CA ARG A 24 9.33 8.77 0.13
C ARG A 24 10.15 8.83 1.40
N LEU A 25 11.06 9.80 1.53
CA LEU A 25 11.91 9.95 2.72
C LEU A 25 11.09 10.21 3.97
N PHE A 26 10.11 11.12 3.91
CA PHE A 26 9.26 11.43 5.05
C PHE A 26 8.31 10.27 5.39
N THR A 27 7.80 9.54 4.40
CA THR A 27 7.03 8.31 4.65
C THR A 27 7.87 7.29 5.41
N GLU A 28 9.15 7.10 5.05
CA GLU A 28 10.05 6.18 5.77
C GLU A 28 10.34 6.65 7.20
N ILE A 29 10.58 7.95 7.41
CA ILE A 29 10.75 8.52 8.75
C ILE A 29 9.50 8.28 9.60
N ILE A 30 8.32 8.61 9.07
CA ILE A 30 7.04 8.40 9.77
C ILE A 30 6.85 6.92 10.09
N SER A 31 7.11 6.04 9.12
CA SER A 31 7.01 4.59 9.27
C SER A 31 7.92 4.08 10.40
N ALA A 32 9.19 4.51 10.41
CA ALA A 32 10.16 4.14 11.44
C ALA A 32 9.77 4.65 12.83
N CYS A 33 9.33 5.91 12.94
CA CYS A 33 8.87 6.48 14.22
C CYS A 33 7.66 5.71 14.75
N ARG A 34 6.68 5.41 13.89
CA ARG A 34 5.45 4.70 14.25
C ARG A 34 5.73 3.27 14.71
N ALA A 35 6.70 2.60 14.11
CA ALA A 35 7.10 1.25 14.49
C ALA A 35 7.70 1.16 15.91
N LEU A 36 8.22 2.28 16.46
CA LEU A 36 8.67 2.34 17.87
C LEU A 36 7.51 2.38 18.87
N GLU A 37 6.34 2.89 18.46
CA GLU A 37 5.15 2.98 19.31
C GLU A 37 4.29 1.72 19.18
N GLN A 38 3.81 1.45 17.96
CA GLN A 38 3.05 0.24 17.62
C GLN A 38 3.15 -0.03 16.11
N PRO A 39 3.60 -1.23 15.70
CA PRO A 39 3.59 -1.61 14.29
C PRO A 39 2.17 -1.58 13.72
N LEU A 40 2.00 -1.03 12.51
CA LEU A 40 0.73 -1.20 11.79
C LEU A 40 0.71 -2.57 11.13
N SER A 41 -0.37 -3.30 11.35
CA SER A 41 -0.68 -4.49 10.58
C SER A 41 -1.52 -4.12 9.36
N VAL A 42 -1.06 -4.55 8.18
CA VAL A 42 -1.70 -4.25 6.89
C VAL A 42 -1.85 -5.54 6.08
N ALA A 43 -3.09 -5.92 5.80
CA ALA A 43 -3.41 -7.04 4.93
C ALA A 43 -3.33 -6.64 3.46
N TYR A 44 -2.83 -7.54 2.60
CA TYR A 44 -2.75 -7.29 1.16
C TYR A 44 -2.93 -8.56 0.33
N LEU A 45 -3.31 -8.38 -0.94
CA LEU A 45 -3.42 -9.50 -1.88
C LEU A 45 -2.02 -10.01 -2.25
N GLY A 46 -1.64 -11.15 -1.68
CA GLY A 46 -0.33 -11.76 -1.80
C GLY A 46 -0.13 -12.61 -3.06
N PRO A 47 0.96 -13.39 -3.14
CA PRO A 47 2.00 -13.58 -2.11
C PRO A 47 2.98 -12.39 -2.01
N GLN A 48 4.06 -12.58 -1.23
CA GLN A 48 5.20 -11.66 -1.19
C GLN A 48 5.79 -11.44 -2.60
N GLY A 49 6.24 -10.22 -2.87
CA GLY A 49 6.80 -9.78 -4.15
C GLY A 49 5.77 -9.28 -5.16
N THR A 50 4.50 -9.15 -4.77
CA THR A 50 3.43 -8.68 -5.66
C THR A 50 3.37 -7.15 -5.77
N PHE A 51 2.65 -6.66 -6.79
CA PHE A 51 2.35 -5.23 -6.92
C PHE A 51 1.56 -4.68 -5.72
N SER A 52 0.73 -5.51 -5.09
CA SER A 52 0.00 -5.14 -3.86
C SER A 52 0.95 -4.88 -2.69
N GLU A 53 1.98 -5.71 -2.51
CA GLU A 53 3.02 -5.48 -1.49
C GLU A 53 3.79 -4.18 -1.78
N MET A 54 4.14 -3.93 -3.05
CA MET A 54 4.80 -2.68 -3.44
C MET A 54 3.92 -1.45 -3.19
N ALA A 55 2.61 -1.55 -3.44
CA ALA A 55 1.66 -0.48 -3.15
C ALA A 55 1.53 -0.21 -1.64
N LEU A 56 1.50 -1.28 -0.84
CA LEU A 56 1.53 -1.22 0.62
C LEU A 56 2.78 -0.50 1.12
N GLY A 57 3.97 -0.89 0.64
CA GLY A 57 5.23 -0.24 1.03
C GLY A 57 5.28 1.24 0.61
N LYS A 58 4.76 1.58 -0.57
CA LYS A 58 4.66 2.98 -1.02
C LYS A 58 3.76 3.84 -0.14
N GLN A 59 2.70 3.26 0.42
CA GLN A 59 1.73 3.97 1.25
C GLN A 59 2.16 4.11 2.70
N PHE A 60 2.71 3.03 3.28
CA PHE A 60 2.92 2.92 4.72
C PHE A 60 4.40 2.90 5.15
N GLY A 61 5.32 2.87 4.18
CA GLY A 61 6.76 2.70 4.38
C GLY A 61 7.15 1.25 4.72
N ALA A 62 8.43 1.01 4.94
CA ALA A 62 8.98 -0.33 5.12
C ALA A 62 8.68 -0.97 6.50
N ASN A 63 8.34 -0.19 7.53
CA ASN A 63 8.19 -0.70 8.90
C ASN A 63 6.71 -0.96 9.24
N VAL A 64 6.17 -2.00 8.62
CA VAL A 64 4.79 -2.50 8.76
C VAL A 64 4.79 -4.02 8.92
N GLU A 65 3.83 -4.54 9.67
CA GLU A 65 3.50 -5.95 9.64
C GLU A 65 2.63 -6.25 8.41
N ALA A 66 3.29 -6.60 7.30
CA ALA A 66 2.61 -6.93 6.06
C ALA A 66 2.03 -8.36 6.13
N GLN A 67 0.71 -8.49 6.04
CA GLN A 67 -0.01 -9.76 6.09
C GLN A 67 -0.47 -10.19 4.67
N PRO A 68 0.24 -11.13 4.01
CA PRO A 68 -0.20 -11.62 2.70
C PRO A 68 -1.45 -12.49 2.84
N CYS A 69 -2.44 -12.22 1.99
CA CYS A 69 -3.67 -12.99 1.91
C CYS A 69 -3.80 -13.66 0.53
N ALA A 70 -4.48 -14.80 0.47
CA ALA A 70 -4.61 -15.58 -0.76
C ALA A 70 -5.69 -15.01 -1.72
N SER A 71 -6.61 -14.20 -1.21
CA SER A 71 -7.73 -13.64 -1.98
C SER A 71 -8.10 -12.25 -1.50
N ILE A 72 -8.84 -11.49 -2.32
CA ILE A 72 -9.37 -10.17 -1.95
C ILE A 72 -10.31 -10.30 -0.75
N ASP A 73 -11.16 -11.33 -0.74
CA ASP A 73 -12.03 -11.69 0.38
C ASP A 73 -11.28 -11.82 1.71
N ASP A 74 -10.15 -12.53 1.70
CA ASP A 74 -9.34 -12.72 2.90
C ASP A 74 -8.75 -11.40 3.40
N VAL A 75 -8.37 -10.49 2.48
CA VAL A 75 -7.89 -9.14 2.83
C VAL A 75 -8.99 -8.31 3.50
N PHE A 76 -10.20 -8.30 2.93
CA PHE A 76 -11.34 -7.61 3.52
C PHE A 76 -11.71 -8.19 4.88
N ARG A 77 -11.78 -9.53 5.00
CA ARG A 77 -12.05 -10.20 6.26
C ARG A 77 -11.01 -9.86 7.33
N ALA A 78 -9.73 -9.80 6.97
CA ALA A 78 -8.67 -9.44 7.92
C ALA A 78 -8.88 -8.02 8.48
N ALA A 79 -9.27 -7.05 7.65
CA ALA A 79 -9.58 -5.70 8.09
C ALA A 79 -10.90 -5.60 8.88
N GLU A 80 -11.96 -6.29 8.46
CA GLU A 80 -13.27 -6.27 9.13
C GLU A 80 -13.23 -6.88 10.54
N THR A 81 -12.46 -7.96 10.69
CA THR A 81 -12.30 -8.64 11.99
C THR A 81 -11.28 -7.96 12.91
N GLY A 82 -10.57 -6.94 12.41
CA GLY A 82 -9.50 -6.26 13.14
C GLY A 82 -8.18 -7.05 13.22
N ALA A 83 -8.05 -8.16 12.50
CA ALA A 83 -6.79 -8.90 12.38
C ALA A 83 -5.69 -8.08 11.66
N ALA A 84 -6.11 -7.17 10.78
CA ALA A 84 -5.29 -6.10 10.22
C ALA A 84 -5.95 -4.74 10.46
N GLN A 85 -5.13 -3.70 10.65
CA GLN A 85 -5.62 -2.32 10.84
C GLN A 85 -6.00 -1.69 9.50
N TYR A 86 -5.33 -2.10 8.42
CA TYR A 86 -5.58 -1.62 7.07
C TYR A 86 -5.59 -2.78 6.07
N ALA A 87 -6.27 -2.56 4.94
CA ALA A 87 -6.31 -3.45 3.80
C ALA A 87 -5.81 -2.71 2.55
N VAL A 88 -4.94 -3.38 1.78
CA VAL A 88 -4.48 -2.92 0.47
C VAL A 88 -4.96 -3.92 -0.58
N VAL A 89 -5.88 -3.47 -1.42
CA VAL A 89 -6.49 -4.27 -2.48
C VAL A 89 -6.42 -3.51 -3.80
N PRO A 90 -6.22 -4.22 -4.93
CA PRO A 90 -6.29 -3.58 -6.23
C PRO A 90 -7.76 -3.28 -6.55
N VAL A 91 -8.04 -2.05 -6.99
CA VAL A 91 -9.41 -1.62 -7.38
C VAL A 91 -9.56 -1.50 -8.90
N GLU A 92 -8.48 -1.20 -9.60
CA GLU A 92 -8.44 -1.05 -11.06
C GLU A 92 -7.07 -1.49 -11.57
N ASN A 93 -7.03 -2.12 -12.75
CA ASN A 93 -5.81 -2.38 -13.50
C ASN A 93 -5.95 -1.87 -14.95
N SER A 94 -4.82 -1.66 -15.64
CA SER A 94 -4.82 -1.11 -17.00
C SER A 94 -5.27 -2.08 -18.10
N SER A 95 -5.49 -3.35 -17.78
CA SER A 95 -5.79 -4.40 -18.76
C SER A 95 -7.27 -4.75 -18.80
N ASP A 96 -7.85 -4.97 -17.63
CA ASP A 96 -9.21 -5.44 -17.37
C ASP A 96 -10.10 -4.35 -16.73
N GLY A 97 -9.53 -3.18 -16.44
CA GLY A 97 -10.24 -2.08 -15.81
C GLY A 97 -10.54 -2.36 -14.34
N ALA A 98 -11.74 -1.98 -13.90
CA ALA A 98 -12.15 -2.10 -12.51
C ALA A 98 -12.26 -3.57 -12.06
N ILE A 99 -11.81 -3.84 -10.84
CA ILE A 99 -11.82 -5.17 -10.24
C ILE A 99 -13.13 -5.34 -9.48
N GLY A 100 -14.09 -6.01 -10.14
CA GLY A 100 -15.45 -6.18 -9.63
C GLY A 100 -15.51 -6.69 -8.18
N ARG A 101 -14.68 -7.68 -7.83
CA ARG A 101 -14.68 -8.24 -6.47
C ARG A 101 -14.35 -7.20 -5.38
N THR A 102 -13.40 -6.31 -5.64
CA THR A 102 -13.06 -5.23 -4.72
C THR A 102 -14.22 -4.24 -4.58
N LEU A 103 -14.88 -3.90 -5.69
CA LEU A 103 -16.03 -2.99 -5.68
C LEU A 103 -17.22 -3.58 -4.93
N ASP A 104 -17.53 -4.85 -5.16
CA ASP A 104 -18.61 -5.57 -4.47
C ASP A 104 -18.37 -5.53 -2.95
N LEU A 105 -17.16 -5.88 -2.51
CA LEU A 105 -16.82 -5.90 -1.08
C LEU A 105 -16.83 -4.50 -0.46
N LEU A 106 -16.44 -3.45 -1.20
CA LEU A 106 -16.58 -2.07 -0.72
C LEU A 106 -18.05 -1.66 -0.50
N LEU A 107 -18.99 -2.23 -1.25
CA LEU A 107 -20.42 -1.96 -1.10
C LEU A 107 -21.07 -2.81 0.00
N THR A 108 -20.56 -4.02 0.24
CA THR A 108 -21.18 -4.96 1.19
C THR A 108 -20.57 -4.94 2.59
N THR A 109 -19.43 -4.28 2.78
CA THR A 109 -18.70 -4.24 4.06
C THR A 109 -18.74 -2.84 4.67
N PRO A 110 -18.56 -2.68 5.99
CA PRO A 110 -18.53 -1.37 6.63
C PRO A 110 -17.18 -0.64 6.46
N LEU A 111 -16.21 -1.24 5.75
CA LEU A 111 -14.88 -0.66 5.56
C LEU A 111 -14.96 0.64 4.74
N LYS A 112 -14.01 1.54 4.99
CA LYS A 112 -13.92 2.83 4.29
C LYS A 112 -12.59 2.98 3.59
N ILE A 113 -12.63 3.51 2.38
CA ILE A 113 -11.42 3.91 1.65
C ILE A 113 -10.81 5.12 2.36
N CYS A 114 -9.56 4.98 2.81
CA CYS A 114 -8.83 6.06 3.48
C CYS A 114 -7.66 6.61 2.65
N ALA A 115 -7.27 5.92 1.57
CA ALA A 115 -6.18 6.30 0.69
C ALA A 115 -6.29 5.61 -0.67
N GLU A 116 -5.63 6.18 -1.67
CA GLU A 116 -5.45 5.62 -3.00
C GLU A 116 -3.96 5.61 -3.36
N VAL A 117 -3.50 4.54 -4.01
CA VAL A 117 -2.11 4.40 -4.46
C VAL A 117 -2.08 4.02 -5.93
N VAL A 118 -1.60 4.95 -6.76
CA VAL A 118 -1.30 4.64 -8.16
C VAL A 118 0.12 4.05 -8.24
N LEU A 119 0.23 2.82 -8.74
CA LEU A 119 1.50 2.14 -8.95
C LEU A 119 1.74 1.92 -10.44
N ARG A 120 2.90 2.37 -10.95
CA ARG A 120 3.33 2.04 -12.30
C ARG A 120 3.87 0.62 -12.32
N VAL A 121 3.14 -0.29 -12.96
CA VAL A 121 3.56 -1.68 -13.15
C VAL A 121 4.73 -1.74 -14.13
N GLN A 122 5.84 -2.33 -13.70
CA GLN A 122 7.01 -2.63 -14.53
C GLN A 122 7.30 -4.12 -14.42
N GLN A 123 7.25 -4.83 -15.54
CA GLN A 123 7.57 -6.25 -15.61
C GLN A 123 9.07 -6.43 -15.88
N ASN A 124 9.69 -7.40 -15.21
CA ASN A 124 11.11 -7.71 -15.36
C ASN A 124 11.27 -9.14 -15.89
N LEU A 125 12.13 -9.31 -16.90
CA LEU A 125 12.52 -10.64 -17.38
C LEU A 125 13.61 -11.19 -16.45
N MET A 126 13.34 -12.33 -15.81
CA MET A 126 14.27 -12.98 -14.89
C MET A 126 14.70 -14.33 -15.45
N ALA A 127 16.00 -14.65 -15.34
CA ALA A 127 16.55 -15.94 -15.68
C ALA A 127 17.38 -16.47 -14.51
N LYS A 128 17.44 -17.80 -14.37
CA LYS A 128 18.39 -18.41 -13.42
C LYS A 128 19.80 -18.08 -13.88
N ARG A 129 20.68 -17.73 -12.94
CA ARG A 129 22.11 -17.61 -13.24
C ARG A 129 22.60 -18.96 -13.81
N PRO A 130 23.34 -18.99 -14.93
CA PRO A 130 23.95 -20.22 -15.41
C PRO A 130 24.86 -20.79 -14.32
N SER A 131 24.73 -22.08 -14.04
CA SER A 131 25.61 -22.83 -13.14
C SER A 131 27.02 -22.96 -13.71
#